data_AF-A0A562Q992-F1
#
_entry.id   AF-A0A562Q992-F1
#
_cell.length_a   1.000
_cell.length_b   1.000
_cell.length_c   1.000
_cell.angle_alpha   90.00
_cell.angle_beta   90.00
_cell.angle_gamma   90.00
#
_symmetry.space_group_name_H-M   'P 1'
#
loop_
_entity.id
_entity.type
_entity.pdbx_description
1 polymer ?
#
loop_
_entity_poly.entity_id
_entity_poly.type
_entity_poly.pdbx_seq_one_letter_code
_entity_poly.pdbx_strand_id
1 'polypeptide(L)'
;MKPIKRRCLRLAALVGALLISNSLLVTAAPAPFFKWRSTLDGQVVCRQVSPGSAWERIAGPFRDLQCHELGSQPMQRWDRIPAPSRS
;
A
#
# COMPACT_ATOMS: atom_id res chain seq x y z
N MET A 1 -5.79 -28.69 47.06
CA MET A 1 -5.14 -27.58 46.30
C MET A 1 -4.86 -27.90 44.81
N LYS A 2 -5.73 -28.65 44.10
CA LYS A 2 -5.53 -29.04 42.68
C LYS A 2 -6.54 -28.47 41.65
N PRO A 3 -7.78 -28.02 41.99
CA PRO A 3 -8.76 -27.61 40.98
C PRO A 3 -8.56 -26.18 40.46
N ILE A 4 -8.03 -25.28 41.30
CA ILE A 4 -7.81 -23.86 40.96
C ILE A 4 -6.75 -23.72 39.84
N LYS A 5 -5.65 -24.47 39.93
CA LYS A 5 -4.58 -24.46 38.90
C LYS A 5 -5.08 -24.92 37.52
N ARG A 6 -6.00 -25.89 37.47
CA ARG A 6 -6.60 -26.40 36.22
C ARG A 6 -7.59 -25.40 35.60
N ARG A 7 -8.28 -24.61 36.42
CA ARG A 7 -9.18 -23.53 35.95
C ARG A 7 -8.41 -22.35 35.38
N CYS A 8 -7.32 -21.93 36.05
CA CYS A 8 -6.45 -20.86 35.53
C CYS A 8 -5.79 -21.25 34.21
N LEU A 9 -5.32 -22.49 34.08
CA LEU A 9 -4.68 -22.97 32.85
C LEU A 9 -5.66 -23.02 31.66
N ARG A 10 -6.92 -23.41 31.90
CA ARG A 10 -7.97 -23.39 30.86
C ARG A 10 -8.37 -21.97 30.46
N LEU A 11 -8.48 -21.06 31.43
CA LEU A 11 -8.74 -19.65 31.17
C LEU A 11 -7.61 -19.01 30.36
N ALA A 12 -6.35 -19.28 30.72
CA ALA A 12 -5.20 -18.79 29.98
C ALA A 12 -5.16 -19.34 28.55
N ALA A 13 -5.48 -20.63 28.36
CA ALA A 13 -5.56 -21.24 27.03
C ALA A 13 -6.68 -20.64 26.16
N LEU A 14 -7.85 -20.37 26.74
CA LEU A 14 -8.97 -19.75 26.03
C LEU A 14 -8.66 -18.30 25.62
N VAL A 15 -8.05 -17.52 26.53
CA VAL A 15 -7.61 -16.15 26.22
C VAL A 15 -6.52 -16.15 25.14
N GLY A 16 -5.55 -17.07 25.23
CA GLY A 16 -4.52 -17.24 24.21
C GLY A 16 -5.10 -17.60 22.83
N ALA A 17 -6.05 -18.53 22.78
CA ALA A 17 -6.72 -18.92 21.54
C ALA A 17 -7.52 -17.75 20.92
N LEU A 18 -8.19 -16.93 21.74
CA LEU A 18 -8.94 -15.77 21.27
C LEU A 18 -8.01 -14.70 20.67
N LEU A 19 -6.85 -14.46 21.28
CA LEU A 19 -5.87 -13.49 20.81
C LEU A 19 -5.21 -13.92 19.48
N ILE A 20 -4.90 -15.21 19.32
CA ILE A 20 -4.29 -15.74 18.09
C ILE A 20 -5.27 -15.70 16.91
N SER A 21 -6.56 -15.87 17.18
CA SER A 21 -7.61 -15.90 16.14
C SER A 21 -7.78 -14.54 15.42
N ASN A 22 -7.40 -13.44 16.06
CA ASN A 22 -7.64 -12.09 15.54
C ASN A 22 -6.57 -11.61 14.53
N SER A 23 -5.48 -12.36 14.34
CA SER A 23 -4.34 -11.95 13.50
C SER A 23 -4.50 -12.28 12.02
N LEU A 24 -5.57 -12.97 11.60
CA LEU A 24 -5.68 -13.56 10.26
C LEU A 24 -6.37 -12.69 9.18
N LEU A 25 -6.79 -11.46 9.48
CA LEU A 25 -7.60 -10.65 8.54
C LEU A 25 -6.95 -9.34 8.08
N VAL A 26 -5.62 -9.29 7.93
CA VAL A 26 -4.97 -8.15 7.26
C VAL A 26 -4.59 -8.54 5.84
N THR A 27 -5.45 -8.20 4.87
CA THR A 27 -5.11 -8.23 3.46
C THR A 27 -4.50 -6.89 3.07
N ALA A 28 -3.19 -6.84 2.83
CA ALA A 28 -2.55 -5.64 2.29
C ALA A 28 -2.97 -5.47 0.82
N ALA A 29 -3.53 -4.31 0.48
CA ALA A 29 -3.73 -3.96 -0.92
C ALA A 29 -2.36 -3.88 -1.63
N PRO A 30 -2.27 -4.26 -2.92
CA PRO A 30 -1.02 -4.12 -3.67
C PRO A 30 -0.62 -2.64 -3.74
N ALA A 31 0.67 -2.37 -3.49
CA ALA A 31 1.18 -1.01 -3.47
C ALA A 31 1.11 -0.38 -4.89
N PRO A 32 0.57 0.83 -5.05
CA PRO A 32 0.45 1.47 -6.35
C PRO A 32 1.80 2.03 -6.83
N PHE A 33 2.09 1.86 -8.12
CA PHE A 33 3.24 2.43 -8.80
C PHE A 33 2.83 3.55 -9.76
N PHE A 34 3.75 4.49 -10.02
CA PHE A 34 3.51 5.61 -10.92
C PHE A 34 4.71 5.83 -11.84
N LYS A 35 4.46 6.33 -13.05
CA LYS A 35 5.51 6.84 -13.92
C LYS A 35 5.84 8.27 -13.52
N TRP A 36 7.11 8.52 -13.26
CA TRP A 36 7.66 9.83 -12.93
C TRP A 36 8.58 10.28 -14.05
N ARG A 37 8.44 11.52 -14.50
CA ARG A 37 9.32 12.15 -15.47
C ARG A 37 10.21 13.18 -14.77
N SER A 38 11.50 13.10 -14.98
CA SER A 38 12.46 14.10 -14.53
C SER A 38 12.23 15.41 -15.29
N THR A 39 12.12 16.51 -14.56
CA THR A 39 11.98 17.84 -15.16
C THR A 39 13.31 18.40 -15.67
N LEU A 40 14.44 17.78 -15.31
CA LEU A 40 15.78 18.21 -15.71
C LEU A 40 16.21 17.64 -17.07
N ASP A 41 15.90 16.37 -17.32
CA ASP A 41 16.40 15.63 -18.49
C ASP A 41 15.33 14.77 -19.19
N GLY A 42 14.09 14.79 -18.69
CA GLY A 42 12.98 14.05 -19.30
C GLY A 42 13.00 12.54 -19.07
N GLN A 43 13.95 12.00 -18.29
CA GLN A 43 13.99 10.56 -17.99
C GLN A 43 12.70 10.10 -17.30
N VAL A 44 12.25 8.89 -17.65
CA VAL A 44 11.02 8.31 -17.08
C VAL A 44 11.36 7.08 -16.25
N VAL A 45 10.87 7.04 -15.01
CA VAL A 45 11.06 5.91 -14.09
C VAL A 45 9.72 5.45 -13.51
N CYS A 46 9.61 4.16 -13.17
CA CYS A 46 8.47 3.60 -12.45
C CYS A 46 8.81 3.49 -10.95
N ARG A 47 8.02 4.12 -10.07
CA ARG A 47 8.22 4.07 -8.61
C ARG A 47 6.93 4.39 -7.85
N GLN A 48 6.76 3.84 -6.66
CA GLN A 48 5.62 4.12 -5.78
C GLN A 48 5.60 5.58 -5.29
N VAL A 49 6.77 6.15 -5.04
CA VAL A 49 6.96 7.52 -4.52
C VAL A 49 7.84 8.35 -5.45
N SER A 50 7.71 9.68 -5.38
CA SER A 50 8.55 10.59 -6.17
C SER A 50 10.04 10.37 -5.87
N PRO A 51 10.93 10.31 -6.88
CA PRO A 51 12.37 10.28 -6.65
C PRO A 51 12.95 11.58 -6.07
N GLY A 52 12.24 12.71 -6.19
CA GLY A 52 12.69 14.00 -5.68
C GLY A 52 11.81 15.17 -6.12
N SER A 53 12.22 16.40 -5.82
CA SER A 53 11.48 17.63 -6.19
C SER A 53 11.45 17.88 -7.70
N ALA A 54 12.47 17.44 -8.43
CA ALA A 54 12.58 17.60 -9.87
C ALA A 54 11.91 16.47 -10.67
N TRP A 55 10.82 15.89 -10.13
CA TRP A 55 10.10 14.78 -10.76
C TRP A 55 8.60 15.05 -10.76
N GLU A 56 8.00 14.91 -11.94
CA GLU A 56 6.56 15.07 -12.14
C GLU A 56 5.90 13.71 -12.40
N ARG A 57 4.77 13.44 -11.75
CA ARG A 57 4.01 12.21 -11.98
C ARG A 57 3.21 12.33 -13.27
N ILE A 58 3.47 11.44 -14.23
CA ILE A 58 2.87 11.49 -15.58
C ILE A 58 1.89 10.36 -15.89
N ALA A 59 1.89 9.25 -15.13
CA ALA A 59 0.91 8.17 -15.31
C ALA A 59 0.78 7.27 -14.07
N GLY A 60 -0.28 6.46 -14.01
CA GLY A 60 -0.59 5.50 -12.95
C GLY A 60 -1.95 5.75 -12.30
N PRO A 61 -2.37 4.93 -11.31
CA PRO A 61 -1.60 3.88 -10.65
C PRO A 61 -1.45 2.59 -11.47
N PHE A 62 -0.28 1.96 -11.37
CA PHE A 62 0.04 0.63 -11.88
C PHE A 62 0.14 -0.37 -10.72
N ARG A 63 -0.07 -1.66 -11.00
CA ARG A 63 0.01 -2.72 -9.98
C ARG A 63 1.38 -3.40 -9.91
N ASP A 64 2.26 -3.12 -10.86
CA ASP A 64 3.56 -3.77 -11.02
C ASP A 64 4.72 -2.75 -10.97
N LEU A 65 5.90 -3.26 -10.62
CA LEU A 65 7.14 -2.50 -10.46
C LEU A 65 7.65 -1.87 -11.77
N GLN A 66 7.19 -2.36 -12.91
CA GLN A 66 7.60 -1.92 -14.25
C GLN A 66 6.57 -0.99 -14.91
N CYS A 67 5.44 -0.74 -14.24
CA CYS A 67 4.34 0.07 -14.76
C CYS A 67 3.80 -0.44 -16.12
N HIS A 68 3.63 -1.77 -16.24
CA HIS A 68 3.07 -2.44 -17.40
C HIS A 68 1.54 -2.64 -17.30
N GLU A 69 1.03 -2.94 -16.10
CA GLU A 69 -0.38 -3.24 -15.85
C GLU A 69 -1.05 -2.15 -15.00
N LEU A 70 -2.17 -1.61 -15.50
CA LEU A 70 -2.96 -0.65 -14.74
C LEU A 70 -3.54 -1.29 -13.47
N GLY A 71 -3.46 -0.58 -12.36
CA GLY A 71 -4.11 -0.98 -11.11
C GLY A 71 -5.64 -0.97 -11.28
N SER A 72 -6.33 -1.95 -10.70
CA SER A 72 -7.80 -2.07 -10.73
C SER A 72 -8.51 -1.11 -9.76
N GLN A 73 -7.76 -0.27 -9.04
CA GLN A 73 -8.35 0.72 -8.13
C GLN A 73 -9.17 1.72 -8.96
N PRO A 74 -10.47 1.93 -8.66
CA PRO A 74 -11.26 2.96 -9.31
C PRO A 74 -10.59 4.30 -9.02
N MET A 75 -9.97 4.82 -10.06
CA MET A 75 -9.20 6.05 -10.05
C MET A 75 -10.06 7.14 -9.40
N GLN A 76 -9.55 7.81 -8.36
CA GLN A 76 -9.96 9.20 -8.13
C GLN A 76 -9.51 9.98 -9.36
N ARG A 77 -10.34 9.94 -10.42
CA ARG A 77 -10.42 10.81 -11.59
C ARG A 77 -9.26 11.82 -11.69
N TRP A 78 -8.06 11.34 -12.07
CA TRP A 78 -6.84 12.13 -12.30
C TRP A 78 -6.97 13.09 -13.50
N ASP A 79 -8.03 12.93 -14.29
CA ASP A 79 -8.51 13.85 -15.32
C ASP A 79 -8.88 15.26 -14.79
N ARG A 80 -8.71 15.52 -13.49
CA ARG A 80 -8.77 16.86 -12.87
C ARG A 80 -7.44 17.47 -12.43
N ILE A 81 -6.28 16.85 -12.67
CA ILE A 81 -5.01 17.57 -12.46
C ILE A 81 -4.89 18.62 -13.58
N PRO A 82 -4.95 19.93 -13.28
CA PRO A 82 -4.66 20.95 -14.28
C PRO A 82 -3.20 20.76 -14.70
N ALA A 83 -2.94 20.74 -16.01
CA ALA A 83 -1.57 20.75 -16.52
C ALA A 83 -0.79 21.89 -15.84
N PRO A 84 0.49 21.69 -15.45
CA PRO A 84 1.28 22.77 -14.91
C PRO A 84 1.32 23.92 -15.92
N SER A 85 0.95 25.11 -15.45
CA SER A 85 1.02 26.33 -16.25
C SER A 85 2.45 26.53 -16.69
N ARG A 86 2.69 26.39 -18.00
CA ARG A 86 3.97 26.73 -18.63
C ARG A 86 4.12 28.26 -18.56
N SER A 87 4.88 28.76 -17.59
CA SER A 87 5.34 30.15 -17.51
C SER A 87 6.56 30.37 -18.40
#